data_AF-A0A009TA22-F1
#
_entry.id   AF-A0A009TA22-F1
#
_cell.length_a   1.000
_cell.length_b   1.000
_cell.length_c   1.000
_cell.angle_alpha   90.00
_cell.angle_beta   90.00
_cell.angle_gamma   90.00
#
_symmetry.space_group_name_H-M   'P 1'
#
loop_
_entity.id
_entity.type
_entity.pdbx_description
1 polymer ?
#
loop_
_entity_poly.entity_id
_entity_poly.type
_entity_poly.pdbx_seq_one_letter_code
_entity_poly.pdbx_strand_id
1 'polypeptide(L)'
;MLKIHPHALHEIMGEPSKIDPALITPDVEVILTRKKRTDAEKALIQELKDHTLSEGAKSAVERWVVEQQYGFKDFTGNKYTEKGLTLEDHAIKAVQMNSLFTMGQFIGMQKNEKTLEDEFLIGTPDIINDDHGRDTKCSWSGVQHPFTLRRAEKKVKENGYDWQMRAYMRLTNKPKWAVDFVLLPTPENLIYSEDQREQQVVLVNQIPLNQRITTVWIERDFNLEKLMLVKCSLAQAYAQTVIEELNGNKGAAA
;
A
#
# COMPACT_ATOMS: atom_id res chain seq x y z
N MET A 1 13.84 -10.06 12.23
CA MET A 1 12.93 -8.95 12.57
C MET A 1 11.88 -8.84 11.47
N LEU A 2 10.63 -8.52 11.83
CA LEU A 2 9.53 -8.33 10.89
C LEU A 2 9.91 -7.25 9.86
N LYS A 3 9.91 -7.59 8.57
CA LYS A 3 9.95 -6.59 7.49
C LYS A 3 8.57 -6.45 6.89
N ILE A 4 8.15 -5.22 6.63
CA ILE A 4 6.80 -4.92 6.17
C ILE A 4 6.77 -4.90 4.65
N HIS A 5 5.80 -5.59 4.07
CA HIS A 5 5.58 -5.53 2.63
C HIS A 5 4.89 -4.22 2.24
N PRO A 6 5.35 -3.53 1.17
CA PRO A 6 4.77 -2.27 0.70
C PRO A 6 3.23 -2.27 0.55
N HIS A 7 2.63 -3.37 0.07
CA HIS A 7 1.17 -3.43 -0.11
C HIS A 7 0.39 -3.44 1.21
N ALA A 8 1.01 -3.91 2.30
CA ALA A 8 0.42 -4.02 3.63
C ALA A 8 0.76 -2.81 4.52
N LEU A 9 1.67 -1.93 4.07
CA LEU A 9 2.15 -0.80 4.86
C LEU A 9 1.02 0.12 5.36
N HIS A 10 -0.01 0.33 4.55
CA HIS A 10 -1.13 1.20 4.91
C HIS A 10 -1.85 0.77 6.19
N GLU A 11 -1.81 -0.52 6.55
CA GLU A 11 -2.46 -1.06 7.75
C GLU A 11 -1.85 -0.50 9.05
N ILE A 12 -0.57 -0.11 9.04
CA ILE A 12 0.11 0.48 10.20
C ILE A 12 0.14 2.01 10.21
N MET A 13 -0.37 2.64 9.15
CA MET A 13 -0.37 4.10 9.01
C MET A 13 -1.64 4.76 9.56
N GLY A 14 -2.61 3.97 10.03
CA GLY A 14 -3.85 4.48 10.62
C GLY A 14 -3.61 5.34 11.85
N GLU A 15 -4.27 6.50 11.92
CA GLU A 15 -4.14 7.42 13.05
C GLU A 15 -4.73 6.80 14.33
N PRO A 16 -4.00 6.76 15.44
CA PRO A 16 -4.49 6.17 16.67
C PRO A 16 -5.52 7.08 17.36
N SER A 17 -6.57 6.47 17.91
CA SER A 17 -7.60 7.18 18.68
C SER A 17 -7.12 7.62 20.06
N LYS A 18 -6.09 6.97 20.60
CA LYS A 18 -5.45 7.26 21.88
C LYS A 18 -3.93 7.28 21.71
N ILE A 19 -3.25 8.12 22.48
CA ILE A 19 -1.79 8.12 22.56
C ILE A 19 -1.35 6.93 23.40
N ASP A 20 -0.20 6.34 23.07
CA ASP A 20 0.42 5.30 23.88
C ASP A 20 0.59 5.79 25.33
N PRO A 21 0.05 5.07 26.33
CA PRO A 21 0.19 5.44 27.73
C PRO A 21 1.64 5.72 28.17
N ALA A 22 2.63 5.04 27.58
CA ALA A 22 4.04 5.26 27.89
C ALA A 22 4.55 6.66 27.48
N LEU A 23 3.84 7.34 26.57
CA LEU A 23 4.18 8.68 26.08
C LEU A 23 3.39 9.80 26.79
N ILE A 24 2.45 9.46 27.68
CA ILE A 24 1.61 10.44 28.38
C ILE A 24 2.29 10.85 29.69
N THR A 25 2.91 12.03 29.69
CA THR A 25 3.41 12.67 30.92
C THR A 25 2.29 13.42 31.66
N PRO A 26 2.47 13.80 32.94
CA PRO A 26 1.49 14.60 33.66
C PRO A 26 1.11 15.91 32.95
N ASP A 27 2.09 16.56 32.30
CA ASP A 27 1.83 17.78 31.53
C ASP A 27 0.97 17.49 30.29
N VAL A 28 1.26 16.39 29.58
CA VAL A 28 0.45 15.94 28.44
C VAL A 28 -0.97 15.60 28.89
N GLU A 29 -1.14 14.94 30.03
CA GLU A 29 -2.45 14.63 30.60
C GLU A 29 -3.27 15.91 30.83
N VAL A 30 -2.66 16.93 31.45
CA VAL A 30 -3.29 18.25 31.61
C VAL A 30 -3.68 18.84 30.26
N ILE A 31 -2.80 18.81 29.25
CA ILE A 31 -3.09 19.32 27.89
C ILE A 31 -4.27 18.57 27.26
N LEU A 32 -4.35 17.25 27.44
CA LEU A 32 -5.43 16.42 26.89
C LEU A 32 -6.80 16.76 27.50
N THR A 33 -6.88 17.22 28.75
CA THR A 33 -8.15 17.65 29.37
C THR A 33 -8.66 19.02 28.88
N ARG A 34 -7.79 19.84 28.27
CA ARG A 34 -8.15 21.21 27.85
C ARG A 34 -9.16 21.19 26.70
N LYS A 35 -10.19 22.04 26.80
CA LYS A 35 -11.20 22.26 25.73
C LYS A 35 -10.65 23.05 24.53
N LYS A 36 -9.72 23.97 24.78
CA LYS A 36 -9.04 24.75 23.75
C LYS A 36 -7.54 24.55 23.91
N ARG A 37 -6.87 24.24 22.80
CA ARG A 37 -5.43 24.00 22.74
C ARG A 37 -4.80 24.99 21.76
N THR A 38 -3.64 25.49 22.12
CA THR A 38 -2.73 26.24 21.26
C THR A 38 -2.23 25.36 20.11
N ASP A 39 -1.68 25.98 19.07
CA ASP A 39 -1.18 25.21 17.92
C ASP A 39 0.06 24.39 18.28
N ALA A 40 0.89 24.85 19.23
CA ALA A 40 2.01 24.08 19.77
C ALA A 40 1.53 22.81 20.51
N GLU A 41 0.47 22.91 21.32
CA GLU A 41 -0.11 21.74 21.99
C GLU A 41 -0.74 20.76 21.00
N LYS A 42 -1.38 21.24 19.92
CA LYS A 42 -1.90 20.37 18.87
C LYS A 42 -0.77 19.64 18.14
N ALA A 43 0.31 20.35 17.83
CA ALA A 43 1.49 19.76 17.19
C ALA A 43 2.13 18.68 18.08
N LEU A 44 2.27 18.96 19.39
CA LEU A 44 2.75 17.98 20.36
C LEU A 44 1.85 16.73 20.39
N ILE A 45 0.53 16.89 20.47
CA ILE A 45 -0.41 15.76 20.44
C ILE A 45 -0.26 14.96 19.15
N GLN A 46 -0.09 15.63 18.00
CA GLN A 46 0.10 14.95 16.73
C GLN A 46 1.40 14.15 16.71
N GLU A 47 2.51 14.72 17.20
CA GLU A 47 3.79 14.02 17.30
C GLU A 47 3.69 12.77 18.18
N LEU A 48 2.98 12.84 19.32
CA LEU A 48 2.76 11.68 20.19
C LEU A 48 1.91 10.60 19.51
N LYS A 49 0.90 10.98 18.73
CA LYS A 49 0.10 10.06 17.91
C LYS A 49 0.92 9.42 16.80
N ASP A 50 1.82 10.19 16.17
CA ASP A 50 2.73 9.68 15.15
C ASP A 50 3.65 8.59 15.72
N HIS A 51 4.02 8.70 17.00
CA HIS A 51 4.78 7.70 17.75
C HIS A 51 3.92 6.62 18.45
N THR A 52 2.63 6.50 18.11
CA THR A 52 1.71 5.50 18.67
C THR A 52 1.13 4.61 17.57
N LEU A 53 1.12 3.28 17.74
CA LEU A 53 0.36 2.39 16.85
C LEU A 53 -1.13 2.42 17.19
N SER A 54 -1.99 2.50 16.17
CA SER A 54 -3.43 2.30 16.36
C SER A 54 -3.74 0.84 16.70
N GLU A 55 -4.92 0.59 17.28
CA GLU A 55 -5.34 -0.79 17.57
C GLU A 55 -5.45 -1.64 16.29
N GLY A 56 -5.92 -1.05 15.18
CA GLY A 56 -5.92 -1.72 13.88
C GLY A 56 -4.51 -2.06 13.38
N ALA A 57 -3.52 -1.19 13.61
CA ALA A 57 -2.14 -1.44 13.28
C ALA A 57 -1.55 -2.60 14.11
N LYS A 58 -1.84 -2.65 15.41
CA LYS A 58 -1.43 -3.76 16.29
C LYS A 58 -2.04 -5.08 15.84
N SER A 59 -3.34 -5.10 15.54
CA SER A 59 -4.01 -6.28 15.00
C SER A 59 -3.40 -6.74 13.68
N ALA A 60 -3.01 -5.83 12.79
CA ALA A 60 -2.31 -6.19 11.55
C ALA A 60 -0.94 -6.84 11.83
N VAL A 61 -0.16 -6.27 12.75
CA VAL A 61 1.15 -6.82 13.15
C VAL A 61 1.01 -8.21 13.76
N GLU A 62 0.03 -8.43 14.64
CA GLU A 62 -0.26 -9.76 15.22
C GLU A 62 -0.58 -10.80 14.14
N ARG A 63 -1.42 -10.44 13.16
CA ARG A 63 -1.74 -11.32 12.01
C ARG A 63 -0.47 -11.68 11.24
N TRP A 64 0.40 -10.70 10.95
CA TRP A 64 1.66 -10.95 10.24
C TRP A 64 2.63 -11.83 11.03
N VAL A 65 2.73 -11.64 12.35
CA VAL A 65 3.54 -12.50 13.22
C VAL A 65 3.02 -13.94 13.23
N VAL A 66 1.70 -14.12 13.37
CA VAL A 66 1.05 -15.44 13.33
C VAL A 66 1.27 -16.12 11.97
N GLU A 67 1.16 -15.38 10.87
CA GLU A 67 1.46 -15.90 9.53
C GLU A 67 2.92 -16.36 9.43
N GLN A 68 3.88 -15.57 9.95
CA GLN A 68 5.30 -15.93 9.92
C GLN A 68 5.65 -17.14 10.79
N GLN A 69 5.04 -17.26 11.97
CA GLN A 69 5.35 -18.34 12.92
C GLN A 69 4.64 -19.65 12.58
N TYR A 70 3.39 -19.57 12.11
CA TYR A 70 2.52 -20.74 11.98
C TYR A 70 1.99 -20.97 10.55
N GLY A 71 2.15 -20.01 9.64
CA GLY A 71 1.70 -20.13 8.26
C GLY A 71 0.21 -19.90 8.02
N PHE A 72 -0.55 -19.45 9.02
CA PHE A 72 -1.97 -19.11 8.84
C PHE A 72 -2.12 -17.79 8.08
N LYS A 73 -2.80 -17.83 6.93
CA LYS A 73 -3.05 -16.67 6.07
C LYS A 73 -4.52 -16.28 6.11
N ASP A 74 -4.81 -15.00 6.34
CA ASP A 74 -6.19 -14.48 6.26
C ASP A 74 -6.69 -14.37 4.82
N PHE A 75 -5.76 -14.28 3.86
CA PHE A 75 -6.07 -14.15 2.44
C PHE A 75 -5.17 -15.06 1.61
N THR A 76 -5.77 -16.03 0.91
CA THR A 76 -5.07 -16.99 0.05
C THR A 76 -5.14 -16.64 -1.43
N GLY A 77 -5.79 -15.53 -1.78
CA GLY A 77 -6.06 -15.14 -3.15
C GLY A 77 -7.54 -15.17 -3.50
N ASN A 78 -7.90 -14.48 -4.57
CA ASN A 78 -9.20 -14.56 -5.21
C ASN A 78 -9.06 -14.27 -6.71
N LYS A 79 -10.16 -14.37 -7.46
CA LYS A 79 -10.18 -14.10 -8.89
C LYS A 79 -9.64 -12.72 -9.29
N TYR A 80 -9.80 -11.72 -8.42
CA TYR A 80 -9.31 -10.36 -8.66
C TYR A 80 -7.78 -10.30 -8.64
N THR A 81 -7.16 -10.88 -7.62
CA THR A 81 -5.69 -10.92 -7.49
C THR A 81 -5.08 -11.84 -8.54
N GLU A 82 -5.73 -12.96 -8.85
CA GLU A 82 -5.27 -13.89 -9.89
C GLU A 82 -5.29 -13.25 -11.29
N LYS A 83 -6.33 -12.47 -11.61
CA LYS A 83 -6.34 -11.68 -12.86
C LYS A 83 -5.18 -10.70 -12.91
N GLY A 84 -4.90 -10.02 -11.79
CA GLY A 84 -3.77 -9.09 -11.70
C GLY A 84 -2.44 -9.76 -12.03
N LEU A 85 -2.16 -10.88 -11.36
CA LEU A 85 -0.95 -11.67 -11.58
C LEU A 85 -0.86 -12.21 -13.01
N THR A 86 -1.96 -12.75 -13.54
CA THR A 86 -2.02 -13.35 -14.88
C THR A 86 -1.77 -12.32 -15.99
N LEU A 87 -2.22 -11.08 -15.78
CA LEU A 87 -2.18 -10.03 -16.79
C LEU A 87 -1.11 -8.96 -16.57
N GLU A 88 -0.22 -9.13 -15.60
CA GLU A 88 0.81 -8.14 -15.26
C GLU A 88 1.65 -7.74 -16.49
N ASP A 89 2.23 -8.70 -17.21
CA ASP A 89 3.02 -8.42 -18.43
C ASP A 89 2.20 -7.71 -19.52
N HIS A 90 0.90 -8.04 -19.63
CA HIS A 90 0.00 -7.40 -20.57
C HIS A 90 -0.33 -5.96 -20.15
N ALA A 91 -0.45 -5.70 -18.84
CA ALA A 91 -0.68 -4.38 -18.29
C ALA A 91 0.55 -3.48 -18.49
N ILE A 92 1.76 -3.99 -18.25
CA ILE A 92 3.01 -3.27 -18.53
C ILE A 92 3.08 -2.89 -20.01
N LYS A 93 2.84 -3.84 -20.92
CA LYS A 93 2.80 -3.58 -22.37
C LYS A 93 1.72 -2.55 -22.74
N ALA A 94 0.54 -2.62 -22.14
CA ALA A 94 -0.53 -1.67 -22.37
C ALA A 94 -0.14 -0.24 -21.96
N VAL A 95 0.48 -0.08 -20.79
CA VAL A 95 1.01 1.21 -20.30
C VAL A 95 2.10 1.74 -21.23
N GLN A 96 3.03 0.88 -21.66
CA GLN A 96 4.06 1.23 -22.62
C GLN A 96 3.48 1.70 -23.96
N MET A 97 2.52 0.98 -24.53
CA MET A 97 1.82 1.40 -25.76
C MET A 97 1.10 2.74 -25.55
N ASN A 98 0.44 2.92 -24.41
CA ASN A 98 -0.25 4.18 -24.09
C ASN A 98 0.69 5.38 -23.98
N SER A 99 1.93 5.18 -23.49
CA SER A 99 2.94 6.23 -23.44
C SER A 99 3.31 6.72 -24.85
N LEU A 100 3.37 5.83 -25.84
CA LEU A 100 3.61 6.21 -27.24
C LEU A 100 2.47 7.09 -27.78
N PHE A 101 1.22 6.76 -27.48
CA PHE A 101 0.07 7.52 -27.95
C PHE A 101 -0.08 8.88 -27.26
N THR A 102 0.24 8.97 -25.96
CA THR A 102 0.02 10.19 -25.17
C THR A 102 1.22 11.14 -25.17
N MET A 103 2.44 10.61 -25.26
CA MET A 103 3.68 11.40 -25.18
C MET A 103 4.49 11.39 -26.49
N GLY A 104 4.08 10.62 -27.51
CA GLY A 104 4.82 10.50 -28.76
C GLY A 104 6.16 9.77 -28.63
N GLN A 105 6.43 9.18 -27.46
CA GLN A 105 7.69 8.51 -27.15
C GLN A 105 7.44 7.09 -26.66
N PHE A 106 8.18 6.14 -27.22
CA PHE A 106 8.22 4.78 -26.70
C PHE A 106 9.14 4.74 -25.48
N ILE A 107 8.56 4.54 -24.29
CA ILE A 107 9.34 4.30 -23.08
C ILE A 107 9.50 2.79 -22.93
N GLY A 108 10.74 2.30 -23.08
CA GLY A 108 11.09 0.90 -22.81
C GLY A 108 10.83 0.56 -21.35
N MET A 109 9.72 -0.13 -21.03
CA MET A 109 9.43 -0.60 -19.68
C MET A 109 9.72 -2.09 -19.60
N GLN A 110 10.47 -2.49 -18.58
CA GLN A 110 10.74 -3.89 -18.26
C GLN A 110 10.20 -4.20 -16.88
N LYS A 111 9.61 -5.39 -16.75
CA LYS A 111 9.22 -5.93 -15.46
C LYS A 111 10.47 -6.11 -14.59
N ASN A 112 10.39 -5.63 -13.36
CA ASN A 112 11.39 -5.90 -12.35
C ASN A 112 11.06 -7.23 -11.64
N GLU A 113 12.03 -8.12 -11.60
CA GLU A 113 11.93 -9.41 -10.92
C GLU A 113 12.74 -9.45 -9.61
N LYS A 114 13.42 -8.34 -9.27
CA LYS A 114 14.28 -8.27 -8.08
C LYS A 114 13.49 -7.78 -6.88
N THR A 115 13.47 -8.60 -5.84
CA THR A 115 13.04 -8.17 -4.50
C THR A 115 14.10 -7.24 -3.90
N LEU A 116 13.65 -6.10 -3.42
CA LEU A 116 14.45 -5.11 -2.71
C LEU A 116 14.06 -5.11 -1.24
N GLU A 117 15.01 -4.84 -0.37
CA GLU A 117 14.78 -4.74 1.06
C GLU A 117 15.74 -3.76 1.75
N ASP A 118 15.29 -3.19 2.86
CA ASP A 118 16.11 -2.49 3.84
C ASP A 118 15.86 -3.06 5.25
N GLU A 119 16.21 -2.31 6.30
CA GLU A 119 15.96 -2.72 7.69
C GLU A 119 14.46 -2.80 8.07
N PHE A 120 13.56 -2.15 7.31
CA PHE A 120 12.13 -2.04 7.62
C PHE A 120 11.22 -2.70 6.58
N LEU A 121 11.58 -2.63 5.30
CA LEU A 121 10.71 -2.93 4.16
C LEU A 121 11.26 -4.07 3.31
N ILE A 122 10.36 -4.82 2.66
CA ILE A 122 10.71 -5.85 1.68
C ILE A 122 9.65 -5.94 0.57
N GLY A 123 10.04 -5.83 -0.70
CA GLY A 123 9.08 -5.93 -1.81
C GLY A 123 9.68 -5.93 -3.21
N THR A 124 8.86 -6.31 -4.18
CA THR A 124 9.21 -6.37 -5.60
C THR A 124 8.31 -5.38 -6.35
N PRO A 125 8.78 -4.16 -6.67
CA PRO A 125 8.01 -3.25 -7.52
C PRO A 125 7.88 -3.80 -8.95
N ASP A 126 6.80 -3.46 -9.67
CA ASP A 126 6.56 -3.94 -11.03
C ASP A 126 7.57 -3.38 -12.04
N ILE A 127 7.80 -2.07 -12.02
CA ILE A 127 8.64 -1.37 -13.00
C ILE A 127 9.52 -0.33 -12.31
N ILE A 128 10.81 -0.33 -12.63
CA ILE A 128 11.78 0.67 -12.17
C ILE A 128 12.42 1.30 -13.41
N ASN A 129 12.13 2.58 -13.65
CA ASN A 129 12.77 3.39 -14.68
C ASN A 129 13.88 4.26 -14.07
N ASP A 130 14.61 5.01 -14.91
CA ASP A 130 15.72 5.84 -14.46
C ASP A 130 15.29 6.95 -13.49
N ASP A 131 14.20 7.67 -13.78
CA ASP A 131 13.73 8.84 -13.03
C ASP A 131 12.47 8.59 -12.19
N HIS A 132 11.81 7.43 -12.32
CA HIS A 132 10.60 7.08 -11.58
C HIS A 132 10.37 5.57 -11.51
N GLY A 133 9.43 5.13 -10.69
CA GLY A 133 8.87 3.78 -10.78
C GLY A 133 7.40 3.77 -11.18
N ARG A 134 6.89 2.59 -11.53
CA ARG A 134 5.47 2.37 -11.85
C ARG A 134 4.98 1.06 -11.25
N ASP A 135 3.71 1.03 -10.87
CA ASP A 135 3.02 -0.14 -10.35
C ASP A 135 1.65 -0.25 -11.04
N THR A 136 1.38 -1.42 -11.61
CA THR A 136 0.20 -1.69 -12.42
C THR A 136 -0.91 -2.31 -11.58
N LYS A 137 -2.10 -1.72 -11.65
CA LYS A 137 -3.31 -2.20 -10.96
C LYS A 137 -4.35 -2.65 -11.99
N CYS A 138 -4.26 -3.93 -12.37
CA CYS A 138 -5.23 -4.58 -13.24
C CYS A 138 -6.63 -4.60 -12.60
N SER A 139 -7.55 -3.84 -13.18
CA SER A 139 -8.93 -3.78 -12.71
C SER A 139 -9.70 -5.03 -13.11
N TRP A 140 -10.50 -5.57 -12.18
CA TRP A 140 -11.35 -6.73 -12.45
C TRP A 140 -12.35 -6.45 -13.58
N SER A 141 -13.13 -5.39 -13.46
CA SER A 141 -14.17 -5.02 -14.42
C SER A 141 -14.29 -3.51 -14.57
N GLY A 142 -15.05 -3.07 -15.58
CA GLY A 142 -15.35 -1.65 -15.79
C GLY A 142 -16.06 -0.98 -14.60
N VAL A 143 -16.81 -1.73 -13.79
CA VAL A 143 -17.49 -1.20 -12.60
C VAL A 143 -16.48 -0.69 -11.56
N GLN A 144 -15.41 -1.45 -11.35
CA GLN A 144 -14.37 -1.14 -10.37
C GLN A 144 -13.26 -0.25 -10.92
N HIS A 145 -13.11 -0.19 -12.25
CA HIS A 145 -12.07 0.60 -12.89
C HIS A 145 -12.31 2.11 -12.67
N PRO A 146 -11.32 2.86 -12.19
CA PRO A 146 -11.47 4.29 -11.98
C PRO A 146 -11.23 5.07 -13.28
N PHE A 147 -12.24 5.12 -14.16
CA PHE A 147 -12.16 5.83 -15.45
C PHE A 147 -11.84 7.33 -15.38
N THR A 148 -11.93 7.95 -14.20
CA THR A 148 -11.64 9.38 -14.02
C THR A 148 -10.56 9.58 -12.98
N LEU A 149 -9.73 10.61 -13.17
CA LEU A 149 -8.64 10.93 -12.25
C LEU A 149 -9.12 11.05 -10.80
N ARG A 150 -10.23 11.77 -10.57
CA ARG A 150 -10.85 11.89 -9.23
C ARG A 150 -11.16 10.53 -8.60
N ARG A 151 -11.69 9.58 -9.37
CA ARG A 151 -11.95 8.21 -8.86
C ARG A 151 -10.66 7.46 -8.61
N ALA A 152 -9.64 7.67 -9.44
CA ALA A 152 -8.35 7.01 -9.32
C ALA A 152 -7.59 7.50 -8.07
N GLU A 153 -7.52 8.81 -7.85
CA GLU A 153 -6.92 9.43 -6.65
C GLU A 153 -7.61 8.95 -5.37
N LYS A 154 -8.96 8.93 -5.38
CA LYS A 154 -9.74 8.38 -4.28
C LYS A 154 -9.38 6.91 -4.02
N LYS A 155 -9.34 6.08 -5.07
CA LYS A 155 -9.02 4.65 -4.96
C LYS A 155 -7.59 4.41 -4.48
N VAL A 156 -6.63 5.23 -4.90
CA VAL A 156 -5.24 5.21 -4.41
C VAL A 156 -5.18 5.39 -2.89
N LYS A 157 -5.98 6.32 -2.34
CA LYS A 157 -6.06 6.56 -0.90
C LYS A 157 -6.79 5.45 -0.16
N GLU A 158 -7.96 5.04 -0.65
CA GLU A 158 -8.79 4.01 0.00
C GLU A 158 -8.07 2.66 0.09
N ASN A 159 -7.27 2.31 -0.92
CA ASN A 159 -6.54 1.05 -0.96
C ASN A 159 -5.08 1.16 -0.48
N GLY A 160 -4.66 2.33 0.04
CA GLY A 160 -3.31 2.53 0.57
C GLY A 160 -2.17 2.40 -0.45
N TYR A 161 -2.46 2.50 -1.75
CA TYR A 161 -1.44 2.41 -2.79
C TYR A 161 -0.44 3.54 -2.70
N ASP A 162 -0.81 4.67 -2.11
CA ASP A 162 0.10 5.78 -1.91
C ASP A 162 1.17 5.50 -0.85
N TRP A 163 0.86 4.74 0.19
CA TRP A 163 1.87 4.22 1.12
C TRP A 163 2.73 3.16 0.46
N GLN A 164 2.12 2.24 -0.32
CA GLN A 164 2.86 1.26 -1.11
C GLN A 164 3.91 1.94 -2.02
N MET A 165 3.53 3.00 -2.74
CA MET A 165 4.42 3.71 -3.64
C MET A 165 5.54 4.44 -2.88
N ARG A 166 5.25 5.01 -1.70
CA ARG A 166 6.26 5.64 -0.84
C ARG A 166 7.30 4.64 -0.36
N ALA A 167 6.88 3.43 0.00
CA ALA A 167 7.80 2.35 0.36
C ALA A 167 8.71 1.97 -0.83
N TYR A 168 8.18 1.89 -2.04
CA TYR A 168 9.01 1.64 -3.22
C TYR A 168 9.95 2.79 -3.56
N MET A 169 9.50 4.05 -3.45
CA MET A 169 10.37 5.22 -3.59
C MET A 169 11.54 5.21 -2.60
N ARG A 170 11.30 4.76 -1.36
CA ARG A 170 12.34 4.53 -0.35
C ARG A 170 13.32 3.45 -0.80
N LEU A 171 12.84 2.25 -1.14
CA LEU A 171 13.66 1.10 -1.53
C LEU A 171 14.51 1.33 -2.79
N THR A 172 14.05 2.21 -3.68
CA THR A 172 14.68 2.45 -5.00
C THR A 172 15.34 3.82 -5.12
N ASN A 173 15.20 4.67 -4.09
CA ASN A 173 15.60 6.07 -4.10
C ASN A 173 15.05 6.88 -5.29
N LYS A 174 13.80 6.61 -5.72
CA LYS A 174 13.15 7.34 -6.82
C LYS A 174 12.36 8.55 -6.30
N PRO A 175 12.31 9.66 -7.06
CA PRO A 175 11.64 10.89 -6.64
C PRO A 175 10.11 10.84 -6.77
N LYS A 176 9.57 9.96 -7.62
CA LYS A 176 8.14 9.81 -7.85
C LYS A 176 7.79 8.40 -8.31
N TRP A 177 6.51 8.07 -8.20
CA TRP A 177 5.99 6.77 -8.62
C TRP A 177 4.59 6.90 -9.24
N ALA A 178 4.30 6.11 -10.27
CA ALA A 178 2.98 6.08 -10.91
C ALA A 178 2.18 4.84 -10.48
N VAL A 179 0.91 5.02 -10.17
CA VAL A 179 -0.08 3.94 -10.05
C VAL A 179 -0.88 3.92 -11.35
N ASP A 180 -0.73 2.84 -12.12
CA ASP A 180 -1.41 2.67 -13.41
C ASP A 180 -2.60 1.73 -13.27
N PHE A 181 -3.81 2.28 -13.20
CA PHE A 181 -5.01 1.47 -13.29
C PHE A 181 -5.20 1.04 -14.73
N VAL A 182 -5.19 -0.26 -15.00
CA VAL A 182 -5.33 -0.82 -16.36
C VAL A 182 -6.56 -1.71 -16.42
N LEU A 183 -7.44 -1.47 -17.39
CA LEU A 183 -8.58 -2.34 -17.67
C LEU A 183 -8.29 -3.21 -18.90
N LEU A 184 -8.12 -4.50 -18.67
CA LEU A 184 -7.94 -5.51 -19.70
C LEU A 184 -9.09 -6.52 -19.68
N PRO A 185 -9.43 -7.16 -20.82
CA PRO A 185 -10.40 -8.24 -20.85
C PRO A 185 -9.99 -9.34 -19.88
N THR A 186 -10.96 -9.88 -19.13
CA THR A 186 -10.69 -10.99 -18.20
C THR A 186 -10.37 -12.27 -18.99
N PRO A 187 -9.30 -13.01 -18.65
CA PRO A 187 -8.99 -14.29 -19.27
C PRO A 187 -10.14 -15.28 -19.09
N GLU A 188 -10.45 -16.09 -20.11
CA GLU A 188 -11.63 -16.98 -20.08
C GLU A 188 -11.57 -17.98 -18.91
N ASN A 189 -10.37 -18.44 -18.52
CA ASN A 189 -10.18 -19.33 -17.37
C ASN A 189 -10.46 -18.66 -16.01
N LEU A 190 -10.65 -17.35 -15.97
CA LEU A 190 -11.02 -16.59 -14.77
C LEU A 190 -12.47 -16.07 -14.84
N ILE A 191 -13.23 -16.40 -15.88
CA ILE A 191 -14.65 -16.05 -15.98
C ILE A 191 -15.45 -17.22 -15.39
N TYR A 192 -16.08 -16.98 -14.25
CA TYR A 192 -16.88 -18.00 -13.56
C TYR A 192 -18.36 -17.88 -13.94
N SER A 193 -19.17 -18.86 -13.53
CA SER A 193 -20.60 -18.94 -13.90
C SER A 193 -21.43 -17.72 -13.46
N GLU A 194 -21.03 -17.08 -12.37
CA GLU A 194 -21.67 -15.88 -11.85
C GLU A 194 -21.22 -14.59 -12.54
N ASP A 195 -20.16 -14.65 -13.36
CA ASP A 195 -19.63 -13.51 -14.08
C ASP A 195 -20.30 -13.34 -15.45
N GLN A 196 -20.59 -12.09 -15.82
CA GLN A 196 -21.13 -11.76 -17.12
C GLN A 196 -20.00 -11.52 -18.13
N ARG A 197 -19.78 -12.49 -19.03
CA ARG A 197 -18.77 -12.39 -20.10
C ARG A 197 -18.88 -11.11 -20.93
N GLU A 198 -20.10 -10.62 -21.14
CA GLU A 198 -20.35 -9.35 -21.81
C GLU A 198 -19.62 -8.19 -21.12
N GLN A 199 -19.74 -8.07 -19.79
CA GLN A 199 -19.05 -7.03 -19.02
C GLN A 199 -17.54 -7.27 -18.90
N GLN A 200 -17.12 -8.53 -18.80
CA GLN A 200 -15.72 -8.89 -18.55
C GLN A 200 -14.84 -8.81 -19.80
N VAL A 201 -15.42 -8.96 -20.99
CA VAL A 201 -14.67 -9.06 -22.25
C VAL A 201 -15.23 -8.12 -23.31
N VAL A 202 -16.52 -8.24 -23.63
CA VAL A 202 -17.11 -7.54 -24.80
C VAL A 202 -17.07 -6.03 -24.61
N LEU A 203 -17.64 -5.52 -23.51
CA LEU A 203 -17.67 -4.09 -23.21
C LEU A 203 -16.26 -3.53 -23.02
N VAL A 204 -15.33 -4.30 -22.44
CA VAL A 204 -13.93 -3.86 -22.27
C VAL A 204 -13.25 -3.67 -23.62
N ASN A 205 -13.43 -4.60 -24.56
CA ASN A 205 -12.82 -4.51 -25.89
C ASN A 205 -13.38 -3.39 -26.76
N GLN A 206 -14.60 -2.91 -26.49
CA GLN A 206 -15.18 -1.76 -27.18
C GLN A 206 -14.54 -0.42 -26.77
N ILE A 207 -13.87 -0.37 -25.62
CA ILE A 207 -13.23 0.85 -25.13
C ILE A 207 -11.80 0.96 -25.71
N PRO A 208 -11.45 2.07 -26.38
CA PRO A 208 -10.08 2.31 -26.83
C PRO A 208 -9.05 2.17 -25.70
N LEU A 209 -7.86 1.63 -25.99
CA LEU A 209 -6.85 1.32 -24.96
C LEU A 209 -6.46 2.54 -24.13
N ASN A 210 -6.32 3.70 -24.76
CA ASN A 210 -5.98 4.96 -24.08
C ASN A 210 -7.06 5.46 -23.11
N GLN A 211 -8.30 4.97 -23.23
CA GLN A 211 -9.41 5.25 -22.32
C GLN A 211 -9.56 4.17 -21.23
N ARG A 212 -8.75 3.10 -21.29
CA ARG A 212 -8.72 1.99 -20.33
C ARG A 212 -7.58 2.09 -19.32
N ILE A 213 -6.81 3.18 -19.37
CA ILE A 213 -5.67 3.42 -18.50
C ILE A 213 -5.88 4.76 -17.81
N THR A 214 -5.85 4.76 -16.48
CA THR A 214 -5.84 5.98 -15.67
C THR A 214 -4.65 5.92 -14.74
N THR A 215 -3.75 6.90 -14.87
CA THR A 215 -2.51 6.98 -14.10
C THR A 215 -2.60 8.06 -13.02
N VAL A 216 -2.18 7.74 -11.80
CA VAL A 216 -2.00 8.70 -10.70
C VAL A 216 -0.52 8.77 -10.36
N TRP A 217 0.03 9.97 -10.32
CA TRP A 217 1.42 10.20 -9.91
C TRP A 217 1.50 10.57 -8.44
N ILE A 218 2.51 10.02 -7.76
CA ILE A 218 2.77 10.23 -6.35
C ILE A 218 4.20 10.74 -6.23
N GLU A 219 4.33 11.96 -5.72
CA GLU A 219 5.62 12.58 -5.45
C GLU A 219 6.18 12.11 -4.10
N ARG A 220 7.51 11.99 -4.01
CA ARG A 220 8.18 11.63 -2.76
C ARG A 220 8.03 12.76 -1.74
N ASP A 221 7.58 12.40 -0.55
CA ASP A 221 7.43 13.29 0.58
C ASP A 221 8.26 12.74 1.74
N PHE A 222 9.34 13.45 2.07
CA PHE A 222 10.28 13.02 3.12
C PHE A 222 9.67 13.08 4.53
N ASN A 223 8.67 13.93 4.79
CA ASN A 223 7.99 13.97 6.08
C ASN A 223 7.11 12.73 6.26
N LEU A 224 6.37 12.36 5.22
CA LEU A 224 5.59 11.12 5.22
C LEU A 224 6.49 9.87 5.23
N GLU A 225 7.64 9.91 4.55
CA GLU A 225 8.66 8.84 4.62
C GLU A 225 9.20 8.69 6.05
N LYS A 226 9.53 9.80 6.74
CA LYS A 226 9.95 9.77 8.14
C LYS A 226 8.88 9.15 9.04
N LEU A 227 7.62 9.55 8.88
CA LEU A 227 6.49 8.97 9.61
C LEU A 227 6.35 7.47 9.35
N MET A 228 6.47 7.06 8.09
CA MET A 228 6.44 5.64 7.68
C MET A 228 7.53 4.84 8.43
N LEU A 229 8.76 5.34 8.48
CA LEU A 229 9.85 4.66 9.19
C LEU A 229 9.61 4.56 10.71
N VAL A 230 9.04 5.61 11.33
CA VAL A 230 8.62 5.56 12.74
C VAL A 230 7.59 4.45 12.96
N LYS A 231 6.55 4.37 12.12
CA LYS A 231 5.52 3.32 12.21
C LYS A 231 6.12 1.93 12.00
N CYS A 232 7.03 1.75 11.04
CA CYS A 232 7.73 0.49 10.82
C CYS A 232 8.54 0.06 12.06
N SER A 233 9.29 0.98 12.66
CA SER A 233 10.07 0.71 13.88
C SER A 233 9.18 0.30 15.05
N LEU A 234 8.05 0.98 15.26
CA LEU A 234 7.09 0.63 16.30
C LEU A 234 6.45 -0.75 16.04
N ALA A 235 6.11 -1.04 14.79
CA ALA A 235 5.55 -2.33 14.39
C ALA A 235 6.55 -3.48 14.63
N GLN A 236 7.84 -3.26 14.37
CA GLN A 236 8.88 -4.23 14.67
C GLN A 236 9.02 -4.50 16.17
N ALA A 237 9.00 -3.44 16.99
CA ALA A 237 9.05 -3.58 18.45
C ALA A 237 7.83 -4.34 18.98
N TYR A 238 6.62 -3.98 18.52
CA TYR A 238 5.40 -4.67 18.92
C TYR A 238 5.40 -6.15 18.47
N ALA A 239 5.86 -6.42 17.24
CA ALA A 239 5.98 -7.78 16.74
C ALA A 239 6.89 -8.65 17.64
N GLN A 240 7.98 -8.08 18.17
CA GLN A 240 8.87 -8.77 19.09
C GLN A 240 8.14 -9.14 20.40
N THR A 241 7.34 -8.23 20.96
CA THR A 241 6.50 -8.52 22.13
C THR A 241 5.52 -9.66 21.85
N VAL A 242 4.84 -9.65 20.70
CA VAL A 242 3.90 -10.72 20.31
C VAL A 242 4.64 -12.07 20.17
N ILE A 243 5.84 -12.09 19.58
CA ILE A 243 6.65 -13.31 19.46
C ILE A 243 7.04 -13.86 20.84
N GLU A 244 7.40 -13.00 21.79
CA GLU A 244 7.73 -13.41 23.16
C GLU A 244 6.53 -14.01 23.88
N GLU A 245 5.35 -13.41 23.75
CA GLU A 245 4.10 -13.93 24.31
C GLU A 245 3.76 -15.32 23.73
N LEU A 246 3.91 -15.49 22.42
CA LEU A 246 3.67 -16.76 21.72
C LEU A 246 4.63 -17.87 22.17
N ASN A 247 5.89 -17.53 22.43
CA ASN A 247 6.92 -18.48 22.88
C ASN A 247 6.80 -18.87 24.36
N GLY A 248 5.75 -18.42 25.06
CA GLY A 248 5.49 -18.80 26.44
C GLY A 248 6.20 -17.93 27.49
N ASN A 249 6.85 -16.83 27.10
CA ASN A 249 7.20 -15.76 28.02
C ASN A 249 5.95 -14.93 28.35
N LYS A 250 4.94 -15.59 28.93
CA LYS A 250 3.76 -14.93 29.47
C LYS A 250 4.13 -14.22 30.77
N GLY A 251 4.76 -13.05 30.64
CA GLY A 251 4.97 -12.11 31.73
C GLY A 251 6.38 -12.07 32.30
N ALA A 252 7.17 -11.11 31.84
CA ALA A 252 8.12 -10.38 32.67
C ALA A 252 7.95 -8.87 32.40
N ALA A 253 6.73 -8.37 32.60
CA ALA A 253 6.50 -6.95 32.81
C ALA A 253 6.27 -6.76 34.31
N ALA A 254 7.29 -6.23 34.98
CA ALA A 254 7.21 -5.55 36.26
C ALA A 254 7.36 -4.05 36.01
#